data_AF-A0A351GFJ3-F1
#
_entry.id   AF-A0A351GFJ3-F1
#
_cell.length_a   1.000
_cell.length_b   1.000
_cell.length_c   1.000
_cell.angle_alpha   90.00
_cell.angle_beta   90.00
_cell.angle_gamma   90.00
#
_symmetry.space_group_name_H-M   'P 1'
#
loop_
_entity.id
_entity.type
_entity.pdbx_description
1 polymer ?
#
loop_
_entity_poly.entity_id
_entity_poly.type
_entity_poly.pdbx_seq_one_letter_code
_entity_poly.pdbx_strand_id
1 'polypeptide(L)'
;MKQYILLALFTLATLISSAQEPTDTFWHLEPFNKKGNSGIGLAEAQEMVKSKTPSTIIVAIADAGVDIYHPDLKTMLWTNTEEIPDNGIDDDNNGYIDDIYGWNFLGETTFDNMELTREYARLNAIYELKEIDQAENQQEYIRYQDLKKTYLKESQEAKFYFEFFEQIKVGMELLEKEEGPNPTKEQIENHKSKSRSEQIATQILTRAI
;
A
#
# COMPACT_ATOMS: atom_id res chain seq x y z
N MET A 1 -50.67 21.75 -15.43
CA MET A 1 -49.91 22.23 -14.25
C MET A 1 -49.67 21.15 -13.18
N LYS A 2 -50.62 20.25 -12.88
CA LYS A 2 -50.41 19.18 -11.86
C LYS A 2 -49.50 18.02 -12.26
N GLN A 3 -49.20 17.81 -13.54
CA GLN A 3 -48.32 16.71 -14.00
C GLN A 3 -46.83 17.08 -14.03
N TYR A 4 -46.48 18.37 -14.01
CA TYR A 4 -45.08 18.82 -13.99
C TYR A 4 -44.50 18.91 -12.57
N ILE A 5 -45.35 18.93 -11.54
CA ILE A 5 -44.92 18.93 -10.13
C ILE A 5 -44.43 17.53 -9.70
N LEU A 6 -45.03 16.45 -10.23
CA LEU A 6 -44.55 15.09 -9.96
C LEU A 6 -43.20 14.79 -10.64
N LEU A 7 -42.94 15.37 -11.81
CA LEU A 7 -41.67 15.19 -12.53
C LEU A 7 -40.52 15.93 -11.81
N ALA A 8 -40.79 17.11 -11.26
CA ALA A 8 -39.81 17.89 -10.49
C ALA A 8 -39.45 17.24 -9.13
N LEU A 9 -40.39 16.49 -8.53
CA LEU A 9 -40.16 15.71 -7.30
C LEU A 9 -39.32 14.44 -7.55
N PHE A 10 -39.44 13.83 -8.74
CA PHE A 10 -38.63 12.67 -9.11
C PHE A 10 -37.17 13.04 -9.42
N THR A 11 -36.94 14.24 -9.99
CA THR A 11 -35.59 14.76 -10.25
C THR A 11 -34.86 15.26 -9.01
N LEU A 12 -35.59 15.62 -7.94
CA LEU A 12 -34.97 16.04 -6.68
C LEU A 12 -34.57 14.84 -5.79
N ALA A 13 -35.23 13.69 -5.96
CA ALA A 13 -34.89 12.45 -5.24
C ALA A 13 -33.61 11.78 -5.77
N THR A 14 -33.24 11.99 -7.03
CA THR A 14 -32.01 11.44 -7.64
C THR A 14 -30.76 12.28 -7.37
N LEU A 15 -30.90 13.46 -6.76
CA LEU A 15 -29.76 14.31 -6.36
C LEU A 15 -29.20 13.94 -4.97
N ILE A 16 -29.85 13.02 -4.25
CA ILE A 16 -29.24 12.33 -3.12
C ILE A 16 -28.64 11.03 -3.66
N SER A 17 -27.77 11.15 -4.65
CA SER A 17 -26.69 10.18 -4.81
C SER A 17 -26.00 10.12 -3.46
N SER A 18 -26.26 9.05 -2.73
CA SER A 18 -25.34 8.64 -1.68
C SER A 18 -24.04 8.37 -2.42
N ALA A 19 -23.17 9.37 -2.48
CA ALA A 19 -21.75 9.09 -2.38
C ALA A 19 -21.66 8.21 -1.14
N GLN A 20 -21.49 6.90 -1.33
CA GLN A 20 -20.97 6.07 -0.26
C GLN A 20 -19.58 6.64 -0.01
N GLU A 21 -19.51 7.64 0.86
CA GLU A 21 -18.31 7.85 1.66
C GLU A 21 -17.93 6.44 2.13
N PRO A 22 -16.74 5.93 1.80
CA PRO A 22 -16.33 4.64 2.29
C PRO A 22 -16.44 4.71 3.81
N THR A 23 -17.50 4.12 4.35
CA THR A 23 -17.66 4.00 5.78
C THR A 23 -16.60 3.00 6.18
N ASP A 24 -15.49 3.51 6.70
CA ASP A 24 -14.58 2.66 7.45
C ASP A 24 -15.39 2.09 8.61
N THR A 25 -15.80 0.85 8.43
CA THR A 25 -16.65 0.15 9.38
C THR A 25 -15.83 -0.41 10.53
N PHE A 26 -14.50 -0.26 10.50
CA PHE A 26 -13.57 -0.88 11.45
C PHE A 26 -13.93 -2.34 11.74
N TRP A 27 -14.41 -3.07 10.72
CA TRP A 27 -15.00 -4.40 10.89
C TRP A 27 -14.04 -5.40 11.54
N HIS A 28 -12.73 -5.18 11.39
CA HIS A 28 -11.69 -6.02 11.98
C HIS A 28 -11.58 -5.85 13.50
N LEU A 29 -12.14 -4.77 14.06
CA LEU A 29 -12.25 -4.53 15.51
C LEU A 29 -13.53 -5.11 16.11
N GLU A 30 -14.54 -5.39 15.29
CA GLU A 30 -15.82 -5.96 15.70
C GLU A 30 -15.68 -7.39 16.23
N PRO A 31 -16.69 -7.94 16.92
CA PRO A 31 -16.64 -9.29 17.45
C PRO A 31 -16.67 -10.37 16.37
N PHE A 32 -16.38 -11.60 16.77
CA PHE A 32 -16.52 -12.77 15.90
C PHE A 32 -17.98 -12.95 15.43
N ASN A 33 -18.18 -13.17 14.12
CA ASN A 33 -19.49 -13.42 13.53
C ASN A 33 -19.46 -14.60 12.54
N LYS A 34 -20.37 -15.56 12.69
CA LYS A 34 -20.50 -16.74 11.80
C LYS A 34 -21.07 -16.44 10.41
N LYS A 35 -21.61 -15.23 10.18
CA LYS A 35 -22.34 -14.85 8.95
C LYS A 35 -21.59 -13.85 8.06
N GLY A 36 -20.33 -13.50 8.36
CA GLY A 36 -19.59 -12.49 7.61
C GLY A 36 -18.14 -12.32 8.07
N ASN A 37 -17.58 -11.12 7.86
CA ASN A 37 -16.24 -10.77 8.30
C ASN A 37 -16.15 -10.82 9.83
N SER A 38 -15.21 -11.59 10.36
CA SER A 38 -14.96 -11.71 11.79
C SER A 38 -13.83 -10.77 12.19
N GLY A 39 -14.02 -9.99 13.25
CA GLY A 39 -12.97 -9.16 13.84
C GLY A 39 -12.44 -9.72 15.17
N ILE A 40 -11.60 -8.92 15.84
CA ILE A 40 -10.88 -9.29 17.06
C ILE A 40 -11.67 -9.07 18.35
N GLY A 41 -12.85 -8.43 18.31
CA GLY A 41 -13.63 -8.09 19.51
C GLY A 41 -12.90 -7.15 20.46
N LEU A 42 -12.44 -6.01 19.95
CA LEU A 42 -11.60 -5.07 20.72
C LEU A 42 -12.32 -4.54 21.97
N ALA A 43 -13.60 -4.19 21.85
CA ALA A 43 -14.38 -3.63 22.94
C ALA A 43 -14.55 -4.64 24.10
N GLU A 44 -14.82 -5.91 23.80
CA GLU A 44 -14.87 -6.97 24.81
C GLU A 44 -13.52 -7.18 25.49
N ALA A 45 -12.44 -7.21 24.71
CA ALA A 45 -11.09 -7.34 25.24
C ALA A 45 -10.73 -6.20 26.20
N GLN A 46 -11.11 -4.96 25.87
CA GLN A 46 -10.92 -3.79 26.73
C GLN A 46 -11.72 -3.88 28.03
N GLU A 47 -12.99 -4.31 27.98
CA GLU A 47 -13.81 -4.48 29.19
C GLU A 47 -13.23 -5.59 30.10
N MET A 48 -12.69 -6.67 29.52
CA MET A 48 -12.03 -7.75 30.28
C MET A 48 -10.80 -7.31 31.07
N VAL A 49 -10.12 -6.24 30.64
CA VAL A 49 -8.89 -5.74 31.28
C VAL A 49 -9.08 -4.45 32.08
N LYS A 50 -10.28 -3.87 32.06
CA LYS A 50 -10.59 -2.56 32.66
C LYS A 50 -10.27 -2.44 34.16
N SER A 51 -10.40 -3.53 34.91
CA SER A 51 -10.09 -3.56 36.34
C SER A 51 -8.64 -3.93 36.65
N LYS A 52 -7.80 -4.14 35.63
CA LYS A 52 -6.40 -4.51 35.80
C LYS A 52 -5.53 -3.26 35.85
N THR A 53 -4.44 -3.33 36.60
CA THR A 53 -3.41 -2.29 36.58
C THR A 53 -2.64 -2.37 35.27
N PRO A 54 -2.55 -1.28 34.49
CA PRO A 54 -1.79 -1.27 33.24
C PRO A 54 -0.29 -1.34 33.52
N SER A 55 0.44 -2.01 32.65
CA SER A 55 1.89 -2.01 32.59
C SER A 55 2.33 -1.55 31.21
N THR A 56 3.30 -0.65 31.16
CA THR A 56 3.93 -0.26 29.88
C THR A 56 4.75 -1.43 29.36
N ILE A 57 4.52 -1.80 28.10
CA ILE A 57 5.30 -2.81 27.38
C ILE A 57 6.04 -2.12 26.23
N ILE A 58 7.29 -2.51 26.00
CA ILE A 58 8.05 -2.09 24.82
C ILE A 58 7.85 -3.15 23.75
N VAL A 59 7.42 -2.73 22.56
CA VAL A 59 7.22 -3.60 21.40
C VAL A 59 8.16 -3.15 20.29
N ALA A 60 9.11 -4.01 19.92
CA ALA A 60 10.00 -3.76 18.79
C ALA A 60 9.28 -4.07 17.48
N ILE A 61 9.33 -3.12 16.54
CA ILE A 61 8.73 -3.25 15.20
C ILE A 61 9.87 -3.26 14.19
N ALA A 62 10.00 -4.36 13.44
CA ALA A 62 10.94 -4.50 12.34
C ALA A 62 10.19 -4.36 11.01
N ASP A 63 10.13 -3.13 10.50
CA ASP A 63 9.39 -2.76 9.30
C ASP A 63 10.14 -1.62 8.58
N ALA A 64 9.50 -0.93 7.63
CA ALA A 64 10.05 0.20 6.88
C ALA A 64 10.28 1.49 7.72
N GLY A 65 10.11 1.42 9.04
CA GLY A 65 10.22 2.54 9.97
C GLY A 65 8.86 3.04 10.47
N VAL A 66 8.89 4.16 11.19
CA VAL A 66 7.71 4.81 11.76
C VAL A 66 7.79 6.33 11.56
N ASP A 67 6.67 6.98 11.26
CA ASP A 67 6.60 8.43 11.28
C ASP A 67 6.62 8.94 12.73
N ILE A 68 7.80 9.36 13.19
CA ILE A 68 8.01 9.88 14.54
C ILE A 68 7.31 11.22 14.78
N TYR A 69 6.82 11.89 13.73
CA TYR A 69 6.08 13.14 13.82
C TYR A 69 4.56 12.95 13.78
N HIS A 70 4.08 11.73 13.61
CA HIS A 70 2.65 11.45 13.57
C HIS A 70 1.97 11.79 14.91
N PRO A 71 0.92 12.64 14.92
CA PRO A 71 0.34 13.16 16.17
C PRO A 71 -0.18 12.05 17.10
N ASP A 72 -0.77 10.99 16.55
CA ASP A 72 -1.30 9.88 17.35
C ASP A 72 -0.22 8.91 17.85
N LEU A 73 0.96 8.89 17.23
CA LEU A 73 2.04 7.97 17.63
C LEU A 73 3.02 8.62 18.61
N LYS A 74 3.14 9.95 18.61
CA LYS A 74 4.13 10.69 19.41
C LYS A 74 4.14 10.33 20.90
N THR A 75 2.99 9.95 21.47
CA THR A 75 2.89 9.57 22.89
C THR A 75 3.22 8.10 23.18
N MET A 76 3.34 7.28 22.13
CA MET A 76 3.57 5.83 22.20
C MET A 76 4.96 5.42 21.73
N LEU A 77 5.75 6.35 21.18
CA LEU A 77 7.12 6.08 20.75
C LEU A 77 7.99 5.71 21.96
N TRP A 78 8.77 4.64 21.81
CA TRP A 78 9.86 4.35 22.71
C TRP A 78 10.98 5.38 22.49
N THR A 79 11.65 5.79 23.56
CA THR A 79 12.81 6.70 23.51
C THR A 79 14.00 6.03 24.18
N ASN A 80 15.14 5.97 23.48
CA ASN A 80 16.40 5.56 24.09
C ASN A 80 16.84 6.64 25.07
N THR A 81 16.73 6.35 26.37
CA THR A 81 17.14 7.29 27.43
C THR A 81 18.64 7.25 27.71
N GLU A 82 19.36 6.31 27.11
CA GLU A 82 20.82 6.18 27.24
C GLU A 82 21.57 7.03 26.20
N GLU A 83 20.85 7.61 25.23
CA GLU A 83 21.40 8.48 24.18
C GLU A 83 21.16 9.97 24.44
N ILE A 84 22.10 10.82 23.99
CA ILE A 84 21.97 12.28 23.96
C ILE A 84 21.67 12.70 22.51
N PRO A 85 20.46 13.21 22.22
CA PRO A 85 20.07 13.53 20.85
C PRO A 85 21.00 14.50 20.13
N ASP A 86 21.28 14.17 18.86
CA ASP A 86 21.95 15.00 17.87
C ASP A 86 23.41 15.38 18.25
N ASN A 87 24.10 14.51 19.00
CA ASN A 87 25.50 14.75 19.39
C ASN A 87 26.51 14.05 18.46
N GLY A 88 26.06 13.14 17.59
CA GLY A 88 26.90 12.39 16.65
C GLY A 88 27.75 11.32 17.32
N ILE A 89 27.39 10.86 18.51
CA ILE A 89 28.08 9.87 19.33
C ILE A 89 27.10 8.73 19.61
N ASP A 90 27.65 7.51 19.72
CA ASP A 90 26.96 6.34 20.29
C ASP A 90 27.23 6.37 21.80
N ASP A 91 26.29 6.92 22.57
CA ASP A 91 26.47 7.18 24.00
C ASP A 91 26.33 5.90 24.83
N ASP A 92 25.45 5.00 24.40
CA ASP A 92 25.18 3.72 25.08
C ASP A 92 26.14 2.58 24.65
N ASN A 93 26.95 2.82 23.62
CA ASN A 93 27.91 1.88 22.99
C ASN A 93 27.24 0.62 22.42
N ASN A 94 26.02 0.75 21.90
CA ASN A 94 25.29 -0.36 21.28
C ASN A 94 25.65 -0.57 19.78
N GLY A 95 26.42 0.35 19.19
CA GLY A 95 26.84 0.33 17.78
C GLY A 95 26.01 1.23 16.85
N TYR A 96 25.07 2.01 17.38
CA TYR A 96 24.15 2.86 16.64
C TYR A 96 24.22 4.29 17.16
N ILE A 97 24.67 5.22 16.31
CA ILE A 97 24.84 6.63 16.68
C ILE A 97 23.48 7.33 16.71
N ASP A 98 23.14 8.00 17.81
CA ASP A 98 21.92 8.81 17.96
C ASP A 98 20.60 8.02 17.71
N ASP A 99 20.48 6.77 18.17
CA ASP A 99 19.31 5.90 17.93
C ASP A 99 18.08 6.18 18.83
N ILE A 100 17.71 7.46 18.93
CA ILE A 100 16.74 8.00 19.91
C ILE A 100 15.37 7.32 19.90
N TYR A 101 14.87 6.90 18.73
CA TYR A 101 13.54 6.27 18.59
C TYR A 101 13.64 4.87 17.96
N GLY A 102 14.84 4.30 17.88
CA GLY A 102 15.16 3.10 17.13
C GLY A 102 16.16 3.36 16.01
N TRP A 103 16.37 2.37 15.14
CA TRP A 103 17.47 2.37 14.19
C TRP A 103 17.05 2.03 12.76
N ASN A 104 17.71 2.66 11.78
CA ASN A 104 17.58 2.35 10.37
C ASN A 104 18.76 1.50 9.86
N PHE A 105 18.53 0.20 9.73
CA PHE A 105 19.53 -0.75 9.23
C PHE A 105 19.89 -0.58 7.75
N LEU A 106 19.12 0.20 7.00
CA LEU A 106 19.37 0.46 5.58
C LEU A 106 20.25 1.70 5.35
N GLY A 107 20.56 2.47 6.40
CA GLY A 107 21.31 3.73 6.32
C GLY A 107 20.46 4.91 5.85
N GLU A 108 21.05 5.86 5.14
CA GLU A 108 20.35 7.06 4.64
C GLU A 108 19.37 6.71 3.50
N THR A 109 18.17 6.24 3.85
CA THR A 109 17.07 6.04 2.91
C THR A 109 15.79 6.70 3.42
N THR A 110 15.08 7.40 2.53
CA THR A 110 13.81 8.07 2.83
C THR A 110 12.61 7.30 2.28
N PHE A 111 12.82 6.41 1.30
CA PHE A 111 11.75 5.68 0.64
C PHE A 111 12.06 4.18 0.65
N ASP A 112 11.09 3.39 1.07
CA ASP A 112 11.19 1.94 1.03
C ASP A 112 11.25 1.45 -0.43
N ASN A 113 12.11 0.47 -0.66
CA ASN A 113 12.28 -0.20 -1.94
C ASN A 113 12.62 -1.67 -1.66
N MET A 114 12.14 -2.55 -2.53
CA MET A 114 12.47 -3.98 -2.46
C MET A 114 13.98 -4.20 -2.36
N GLU A 115 14.39 -5.15 -1.52
CA GLU A 115 15.80 -5.52 -1.32
C GLU A 115 16.53 -5.77 -2.65
N LEU A 116 15.88 -6.48 -3.57
CA LEU A 116 16.38 -6.75 -4.91
C LEU A 116 16.75 -5.46 -5.66
N THR A 117 15.87 -4.46 -5.61
CA THR A 117 16.08 -3.16 -6.27
C THR A 117 17.24 -2.41 -5.65
N ARG A 118 17.32 -2.37 -4.31
CA ARG A 118 18.39 -1.65 -3.60
C ARG A 118 19.75 -2.29 -3.87
N GLU A 119 19.86 -3.61 -3.72
CA GLU A 119 21.12 -4.32 -3.95
C GLU A 119 21.52 -4.29 -5.42
N TYR A 120 20.57 -4.39 -6.36
CA TYR A 120 20.86 -4.19 -7.77
C TYR A 120 21.42 -2.78 -8.02
N ALA A 121 20.77 -1.72 -7.52
CA ALA A 121 21.22 -0.34 -7.73
C ALA A 121 22.63 -0.10 -7.16
N ARG A 122 22.88 -0.55 -5.91
CA ARG A 122 24.18 -0.46 -5.23
C ARG A 122 25.28 -1.14 -6.05
N LEU A 123 25.05 -2.38 -6.46
CA LEU A 123 26.04 -3.19 -7.17
C LEU A 123 26.21 -2.78 -8.62
N ASN A 124 25.14 -2.33 -9.28
CA ASN A 124 25.19 -1.83 -10.66
C ASN A 124 26.12 -0.61 -10.75
N ALA A 125 26.07 0.31 -9.78
CA ALA A 125 26.98 1.46 -9.72
C ALA A 125 28.47 1.06 -9.65
N ILE A 126 28.78 -0.13 -9.14
CA ILE A 126 30.15 -0.64 -8.98
C ILE A 126 30.58 -1.48 -10.18
N TYR A 127 29.69 -2.34 -10.68
CA TYR A 127 30.04 -3.47 -11.55
C TYR A 127 29.46 -3.40 -12.97
N GLU A 128 28.57 -2.47 -13.31
CA GLU A 128 27.89 -2.46 -14.62
C GLU A 128 28.85 -2.47 -15.81
N LEU A 129 29.98 -1.77 -15.70
CA LEU A 129 30.98 -1.62 -16.75
C LEU A 129 32.24 -2.46 -16.50
N LYS A 130 32.21 -3.36 -15.52
CA LYS A 130 33.34 -4.21 -15.15
C LYS A 130 33.09 -5.63 -15.64
N GLU A 131 34.17 -6.29 -16.07
CA GLU A 131 34.21 -7.73 -16.23
C GLU A 131 34.68 -8.41 -14.92
N ILE A 132 34.49 -9.73 -14.82
CA ILE A 132 34.80 -10.48 -13.58
C ILE A 132 36.27 -10.36 -13.15
N ASP A 133 37.20 -10.22 -14.08
CA ASP A 133 38.63 -10.05 -13.82
C ASP A 133 38.98 -8.66 -13.28
N GLN A 134 38.12 -7.67 -13.53
CA GLN A 134 38.23 -6.30 -13.03
C GLN A 134 37.49 -6.09 -11.70
N ALA A 135 36.72 -7.08 -11.24
CA ALA A 135 35.98 -7.00 -9.99
C ALA A 135 36.92 -7.16 -8.78
N GLU A 136 36.94 -6.14 -7.92
CA GLU A 136 37.65 -6.16 -6.64
C GLU A 136 37.18 -7.32 -5.75
N ASN A 137 35.90 -7.70 -5.87
CA ASN A 137 35.32 -8.85 -5.21
C ASN A 137 34.54 -9.70 -6.23
N GLN A 138 35.15 -10.81 -6.66
CA GLN A 138 34.56 -11.70 -7.66
C GLN A 138 33.28 -12.40 -7.17
N GLN A 139 33.16 -12.70 -5.88
CA GLN A 139 31.95 -13.32 -5.33
C GLN A 139 30.77 -12.33 -5.33
N GLU A 140 31.03 -11.07 -4.98
CA GLU A 140 30.02 -10.02 -5.05
C GLU A 140 29.59 -9.74 -6.49
N TYR A 141 30.54 -9.77 -7.44
CA TYR A 141 30.24 -9.68 -8.87
C TYR A 141 29.32 -10.81 -9.36
N ILE A 142 29.57 -12.05 -8.94
CA ILE A 142 28.71 -13.20 -9.31
C ILE A 142 27.30 -12.97 -8.75
N ARG A 143 27.18 -12.57 -7.48
CA ARG A 143 25.87 -12.23 -6.87
C ARG A 143 25.18 -11.10 -7.63
N TYR A 144 25.90 -10.06 -8.03
CA TYR A 144 25.38 -8.97 -8.84
C TYR A 144 24.78 -9.46 -10.16
N GLN A 145 25.45 -10.39 -10.85
CA GLN A 145 24.93 -10.95 -12.11
C GLN A 145 23.60 -11.70 -11.91
N ASP A 146 23.47 -12.47 -10.83
CA ASP A 146 22.22 -13.15 -10.48
C ASP A 146 21.10 -12.16 -10.13
N LEU A 147 21.42 -11.11 -9.36
CA LEU A 147 20.49 -10.03 -9.01
C LEU A 147 20.04 -9.26 -10.25
N LYS A 148 20.97 -8.88 -11.13
CA LYS A 148 20.68 -8.17 -12.38
C LYS A 148 19.72 -8.96 -13.26
N LYS A 149 19.96 -10.27 -13.41
CA LYS A 149 19.06 -11.15 -14.17
C LYS A 149 17.66 -11.16 -13.59
N THR A 150 17.54 -11.30 -12.28
CA THR A 150 16.25 -11.34 -11.58
C THR A 150 15.52 -10.01 -11.68
N TYR A 151 16.22 -8.91 -11.39
CA TYR A 151 15.69 -7.55 -11.46
C TYR A 151 15.17 -7.21 -12.86
N LEU A 152 15.95 -7.47 -13.92
CA LEU A 152 15.54 -7.15 -15.29
C LEU A 152 14.30 -7.96 -15.72
N LYS A 153 14.22 -9.23 -15.30
CA LYS A 153 13.05 -10.07 -15.56
C LYS A 153 11.81 -9.51 -14.86
N GLU A 154 11.89 -9.29 -13.54
CA GLU A 154 10.76 -8.82 -12.75
C GLU A 154 10.34 -7.40 -13.13
N SER A 155 11.29 -6.53 -13.46
CA SER A 155 11.02 -5.18 -13.96
C SER A 155 10.25 -5.21 -15.29
N GLN A 156 10.62 -6.13 -16.20
CA GLN A 156 9.91 -6.31 -17.45
C GLN A 156 8.49 -6.86 -17.23
N GLU A 157 8.33 -7.85 -16.35
CA GLU A 157 7.01 -8.40 -15.99
C GLU A 157 6.12 -7.34 -15.33
N ALA A 158 6.65 -6.59 -14.36
CA ALA A 158 5.95 -5.49 -13.71
C ALA A 158 5.51 -4.41 -14.71
N LYS A 159 6.36 -4.07 -15.68
CA LYS A 159 6.00 -3.14 -16.77
C LYS A 159 4.82 -3.67 -17.60
N PHE A 160 4.84 -4.94 -17.98
CA PHE A 160 3.73 -5.55 -18.71
C PHE A 160 2.42 -5.53 -17.91
N TYR A 161 2.48 -5.84 -16.60
CA TYR A 161 1.30 -5.78 -15.73
C TYR A 161 0.79 -4.34 -15.59
N PHE A 162 1.69 -3.38 -15.40
CA PHE A 162 1.33 -1.97 -15.30
C PHE A 162 0.61 -1.48 -16.56
N GLU A 163 1.19 -1.75 -17.74
CA GLU A 163 0.57 -1.40 -19.03
C GLU A 163 -0.79 -2.10 -19.19
N PHE A 164 -0.91 -3.36 -18.77
CA PHE A 164 -2.19 -4.07 -18.79
C PHE A 164 -3.23 -3.43 -17.86
N PHE A 165 -2.89 -3.10 -16.62
CA PHE A 165 -3.79 -2.43 -15.68
C PHE A 165 -4.17 -1.02 -16.14
N GLU A 166 -3.24 -0.29 -16.77
CA GLU A 166 -3.52 1.00 -17.37
C GLU A 166 -4.57 0.88 -18.49
N GLN A 167 -4.45 -0.14 -19.35
CA GLN A 167 -5.46 -0.42 -20.38
C GLN A 167 -6.84 -0.73 -19.78
N ILE A 168 -6.89 -1.49 -18.68
CA ILE A 168 -8.14 -1.78 -17.98
C ILE A 168 -8.74 -0.49 -17.42
N LYS A 169 -7.94 0.30 -16.70
CA LYS A 169 -8.36 1.56 -16.07
C LYS A 169 -8.96 2.50 -17.12
N VAL A 170 -8.23 2.75 -18.21
CA VAL A 170 -8.71 3.61 -19.31
C VAL A 170 -10.01 3.06 -19.91
N GLY A 171 -10.09 1.74 -20.12
CA GLY A 171 -11.31 1.11 -20.62
C GLY A 171 -12.51 1.26 -19.68
N MET A 172 -12.29 1.13 -18.37
CA MET A 172 -13.32 1.32 -17.35
C MET A 172 -13.78 2.78 -17.28
N GLU A 173 -12.86 3.74 -17.32
CA GLU A 173 -13.18 5.18 -17.35
C GLU A 173 -14.01 5.56 -18.60
N LEU A 174 -13.68 4.98 -19.76
CA LEU A 174 -14.44 5.20 -21.00
C LEU A 174 -15.83 4.57 -20.92
N LEU A 175 -15.95 3.35 -20.39
CA LEU A 175 -17.23 2.68 -20.21
C LEU A 175 -18.14 3.45 -19.24
N GLU A 176 -17.59 3.88 -18.09
CA GLU A 176 -18.31 4.69 -17.10
C GLU A 176 -18.79 6.02 -17.70
N LYS A 177 -17.98 6.65 -18.56
CA LYS A 177 -18.38 7.88 -19.26
C LYS A 177 -19.57 7.68 -20.19
N GLU A 178 -19.74 6.50 -20.79
CA GLU A 178 -20.82 6.21 -21.74
C GLU A 178 -22.07 5.64 -21.07
N GLU A 179 -21.90 4.70 -20.14
CA GLU A 179 -23.01 3.96 -19.50
C GLU A 179 -23.39 4.51 -18.12
N GLY A 180 -22.58 5.41 -17.56
CA GLY A 180 -22.69 5.92 -16.20
C GLY A 180 -21.95 5.04 -15.17
N PRO A 181 -21.89 5.51 -13.90
CA PRO A 181 -21.29 4.74 -12.82
C PRO A 181 -22.07 3.44 -12.55
N ASN A 182 -21.35 2.34 -12.30
CA ASN A 182 -21.90 1.01 -12.01
C ASN A 182 -22.86 0.49 -13.10
N PRO A 183 -22.39 0.29 -14.35
CA PRO A 183 -23.22 -0.23 -15.42
C PRO A 183 -23.75 -1.63 -15.09
N THR A 184 -25.01 -1.89 -15.44
CA THR A 184 -25.62 -3.21 -15.28
C THR A 184 -24.99 -4.24 -16.22
N LYS A 185 -25.13 -5.52 -15.91
CA LYS A 185 -24.66 -6.62 -16.78
C LYS A 185 -25.16 -6.48 -18.21
N GLU A 186 -26.44 -6.13 -18.38
CA GLU A 186 -27.06 -5.94 -19.70
C GLU A 186 -26.46 -4.74 -20.45
N GLN A 187 -26.14 -3.65 -19.75
CA GLN A 187 -25.44 -2.51 -20.36
C GLN A 187 -24.03 -2.90 -20.83
N ILE A 188 -23.29 -3.65 -20.02
CA ILE A 188 -21.94 -4.11 -20.37
C ILE A 188 -21.97 -5.06 -21.57
N GLU A 189 -22.90 -6.01 -21.60
CA GLU A 189 -23.03 -6.99 -22.68
C GLU A 189 -23.45 -6.35 -24.01
N ASN A 190 -24.25 -5.28 -23.97
CA ASN A 190 -24.70 -4.54 -25.15
C ASN A 190 -23.78 -3.39 -25.56
N HIS A 191 -22.79 -3.04 -24.73
CA HIS A 191 -21.87 -1.95 -25.00
C HIS A 191 -20.98 -2.24 -26.22
N LYS A 192 -20.90 -1.28 -27.14
CA LYS A 192 -20.11 -1.42 -28.37
C LYS A 192 -18.75 -0.74 -28.21
N SER A 193 -17.76 -1.51 -27.74
CA SER A 193 -16.40 -1.03 -27.52
C SER A 193 -15.80 -0.37 -28.77
N LYS A 194 -15.29 0.84 -28.61
CA LYS A 194 -14.63 1.66 -29.65
C LYS A 194 -13.12 1.56 -29.61
N SER A 195 -12.57 1.01 -28.52
CA SER A 195 -11.14 0.86 -28.30
C SER A 195 -10.80 -0.54 -27.75
N ARG A 196 -9.53 -0.94 -27.89
CA ARG A 196 -9.02 -2.17 -27.27
C ARG A 196 -9.18 -2.14 -25.75
N SER A 197 -8.98 -0.97 -25.13
CA SER A 197 -9.13 -0.75 -23.70
C SER A 197 -10.58 -1.02 -23.24
N GLU A 198 -11.58 -0.47 -23.93
CA GLU A 198 -13.00 -0.77 -23.66
C GLU A 198 -13.35 -2.24 -23.86
N GLN A 199 -12.77 -2.90 -24.88
CA GLN A 199 -13.00 -4.32 -25.12
C GLN A 199 -12.46 -5.19 -23.97
N ILE A 200 -11.29 -4.84 -23.43
CA ILE A 200 -10.70 -5.55 -22.27
C ILE A 200 -11.55 -5.30 -21.02
N ALA A 201 -11.95 -4.05 -20.76
CA ALA A 201 -12.75 -3.68 -19.61
C ALA A 201 -14.12 -4.40 -19.60
N THR A 202 -14.84 -4.39 -20.72
CA THR A 202 -16.12 -5.11 -20.85
C THR A 202 -15.95 -6.61 -20.62
N GLN A 203 -14.93 -7.26 -21.21
CA GLN A 203 -14.66 -8.69 -20.99
C GLN A 203 -14.38 -9.05 -19.53
N ILE A 204 -13.68 -8.18 -18.79
CA ILE A 204 -13.41 -8.38 -17.36
C ILE A 204 -14.70 -8.24 -16.56
N LEU A 205 -15.46 -7.18 -16.80
CA LEU A 205 -16.69 -6.89 -16.05
C LEU A 205 -17.79 -7.93 -16.31
N THR A 206 -17.96 -8.41 -17.54
CA THR A 206 -18.91 -9.50 -17.85
C THR A 206 -18.62 -10.80 -17.08
N ARG A 207 -17.37 -11.03 -16.69
CA ARG A 207 -16.99 -12.19 -15.86
C ARG A 207 -17.15 -11.96 -14.36
N ALA A 208 -17.14 -10.69 -13.93
CA ALA A 208 -17.21 -10.31 -12.53
C ALA A 208 -18.65 -10.12 -12.01
N ILE A 209 -19.60 -9.78 -12.90
CA ILE A 209 -21.02 -9.50 -12.62
C ILE A 209 -21.90 -10.63 -13.17
#